data_AF-A0A383D868-F1
#
_entry.id   AF-A0A383D868-F1
#
_cell.length_a   1.000
_cell.length_b   1.000
_cell.length_c   1.000
_cell.angle_alpha   90.00
_cell.angle_beta   90.00
_cell.angle_gamma   90.00
#
_symmetry.space_group_name_H-M   'P 1'
#
loop_
_entity.id
_entity.type
_entity.pdbx_description
1 polymer ?
#
loop_
_entity_poly.entity_id
_entity_poly.type
_entity_poly.pdbx_seq_one_letter_code
_entity_poly.pdbx_strand_id
1 'polypeptide(L)'
;MNRFSLIAFLFLGLANLGAKDWKNELSEILEFHCYDCHGDGAKKGGLAMDELSNKLDDPAVFAKWERIYDRALNGEMPPKKIKDRPTREDLASIYKNLGQALVTQHAKD
;
A
#
# COMPACT_ATOMS: atom_id res chain seq x y z
N MET A 1 15.68 -51.42 25.96
CA MET A 1 14.95 -50.28 26.57
C MET A 1 15.82 -49.05 26.46
N ASN A 2 15.23 -47.93 26.03
CA ASN A 2 15.80 -46.58 25.96
C ASN A 2 16.79 -46.32 24.80
N ARG A 3 16.60 -45.36 23.88
CA ARG A 3 15.57 -44.32 23.65
C ARG A 3 15.73 -43.93 22.18
N PHE A 4 14.71 -44.11 21.36
CA PHE A 4 14.73 -43.70 19.96
C PHE A 4 14.72 -42.17 19.85
N SER A 5 15.54 -41.69 18.91
CA SER A 5 15.40 -40.44 18.16
C SER A 5 15.32 -39.13 18.95
N LEU A 6 16.48 -38.46 19.02
CA LEU A 6 16.54 -37.00 19.01
C LEU A 6 16.02 -36.52 17.66
N ILE A 7 14.71 -36.29 17.55
CA ILE A 7 14.15 -35.46 16.49
C ILE A 7 14.54 -34.03 16.83
N ALA A 8 15.65 -33.58 16.24
CA ALA A 8 15.94 -32.16 16.13
C ALA A 8 14.82 -31.55 15.28
N PHE A 9 13.82 -30.98 15.94
CA PHE A 9 12.83 -30.11 15.30
C PHE A 9 13.58 -28.89 14.77
N LEU A 10 13.98 -28.98 13.51
CA LEU A 10 14.45 -27.88 12.70
C LEU A 10 13.26 -26.94 12.46
N PHE A 11 12.90 -26.13 13.46
CA PHE A 11 12.06 -24.94 13.28
C PHE A 11 12.91 -23.87 12.57
N LEU A 12 13.27 -24.15 11.31
CA LEU A 12 13.94 -23.19 10.45
C LEU A 12 12.87 -22.38 9.71
N GLY A 13 12.78 -21.11 10.08
CA GLY A 13 12.15 -20.06 9.27
C GLY A 13 10.64 -19.97 9.41
N LEU A 14 10.19 -19.09 10.30
CA LEU A 14 8.88 -18.46 10.16
C LEU A 14 8.76 -17.96 8.71
N ALA A 15 7.64 -18.33 8.10
CA ALA A 15 7.27 -17.91 6.78
C ALA A 15 7.31 -16.38 6.69
N ASN A 16 8.25 -15.84 5.90
CA ASN A 16 7.99 -14.60 5.20
C ASN A 16 6.93 -14.93 4.15
N LEU A 17 5.66 -15.06 4.57
CA LEU A 17 4.57 -14.69 3.70
C LEU A 17 4.83 -13.22 3.41
N GLY A 18 5.45 -12.96 2.26
CA GLY A 18 5.77 -11.63 1.79
C GLY A 18 4.57 -10.74 2.04
N ALA A 19 4.83 -9.55 2.59
CA ALA A 19 3.82 -8.52 2.71
C ALA A 19 2.99 -8.54 1.43
N LYS A 20 1.69 -8.85 1.55
CA LYS A 20 0.76 -8.92 0.41
C LYS A 20 1.05 -7.71 -0.47
N ASP A 21 1.29 -7.91 -1.77
CA ASP A 21 1.68 -6.83 -2.68
C ASP A 21 0.50 -5.87 -2.86
N TRP A 22 0.39 -4.95 -1.90
CA TRP A 22 -0.75 -4.09 -1.71
C TRP A 22 -0.96 -3.16 -2.90
N LYS A 23 0.11 -2.83 -3.64
CA LYS A 23 0.01 -1.96 -4.80
C LYS A 23 -0.54 -2.71 -6.01
N ASN A 24 -0.14 -3.96 -6.23
CA ASN A 24 -0.72 -4.76 -7.31
C ASN A 24 -2.23 -4.96 -7.11
N GLU A 25 -2.69 -5.11 -5.86
CA GLU A 25 -4.12 -5.20 -5.53
C GLU A 25 -4.89 -3.89 -5.79
N LEU A 26 -4.19 -2.77 -5.99
CA LEU A 26 -4.75 -1.45 -6.23
C LEU A 26 -4.38 -0.89 -7.61
N SER A 27 -3.68 -1.64 -8.47
CA SER A 27 -3.09 -1.09 -9.70
C SER A 27 -4.15 -0.43 -10.58
N GLU A 28 -5.28 -1.10 -10.80
CA GLU A 28 -6.38 -0.59 -11.63
C GLU A 28 -7.01 0.68 -11.04
N ILE A 29 -7.25 0.70 -9.72
CA ILE A 29 -7.84 1.84 -9.01
C ILE A 29 -6.90 3.05 -9.06
N LEU A 30 -5.60 2.81 -8.82
CA LEU A 30 -4.59 3.86 -8.86
C LEU A 30 -4.47 4.42 -10.27
N GLU A 31 -4.33 3.57 -11.27
CA GLU A 31 -4.24 3.97 -12.68
C GLU A 31 -5.44 4.84 -13.08
N PHE A 32 -6.66 4.38 -12.79
CA PHE A 32 -7.87 5.05 -13.23
C PHE A 32 -8.18 6.35 -12.47
N HIS A 33 -7.83 6.45 -11.17
CA HIS A 33 -8.22 7.60 -10.35
C HIS A 33 -7.07 8.52 -9.94
N CYS A 34 -5.82 8.07 -10.00
CA CYS A 34 -4.69 8.81 -9.44
C CYS A 34 -3.70 9.27 -10.51
N TYR A 35 -3.41 8.42 -11.51
CA TYR A 35 -2.37 8.71 -12.51
C TYR A 35 -2.73 9.88 -13.45
N ASP A 36 -4.01 10.13 -13.74
CA ASP A 36 -4.43 11.31 -14.52
C ASP A 36 -3.90 12.67 -14.00
N CYS A 37 -3.69 12.79 -12.68
CA CYS A 37 -3.18 14.00 -12.04
C CYS A 37 -1.72 13.90 -11.59
N HIS A 38 -1.21 12.68 -11.42
CA HIS A 38 0.03 12.40 -10.71
C HIS A 38 0.98 11.45 -11.46
N GLY A 39 0.61 10.96 -12.63
CA GLY A 39 1.43 10.08 -13.48
C GLY A 39 1.76 10.72 -14.82
N ASP A 40 2.51 10.00 -15.64
CA ASP A 40 3.03 10.42 -16.94
C ASP A 40 3.69 11.81 -16.92
N GLY A 41 4.47 12.08 -15.87
CA GLY A 41 5.14 13.36 -15.64
C GLY A 41 4.25 14.47 -15.08
N ALA A 42 2.94 14.24 -14.91
CA ALA A 42 2.08 15.12 -14.12
C ALA A 42 2.44 15.02 -12.64
N LYS A 43 2.45 16.17 -11.95
CA LYS A 43 2.88 16.29 -10.55
C LYS A 43 2.01 17.21 -9.72
N LYS A 44 0.69 17.10 -9.91
CA LYS A 44 -0.26 18.00 -9.24
C LYS A 44 -0.09 17.93 -7.73
N GLY A 45 -0.09 19.09 -7.07
CA GLY A 45 0.15 19.16 -5.63
C GLY A 45 1.52 18.62 -5.18
N GLY A 46 2.49 18.52 -6.09
CA GLY A 46 3.85 18.05 -5.79
C GLY A 46 3.98 16.52 -5.67
N LEU A 47 2.96 15.75 -6.03
CA LEU A 47 3.00 14.29 -6.02
C LEU A 47 3.17 13.76 -7.44
N ALA A 48 4.26 13.02 -7.67
CA ALA A 48 4.54 12.24 -8.88
C ALA A 48 4.54 10.75 -8.52
N MET A 49 3.55 10.00 -8.99
CA MET A 49 3.34 8.58 -8.69
C MET A 49 4.30 7.66 -9.45
N ASP A 50 4.76 8.06 -10.64
CA ASP A 50 5.74 7.28 -11.42
C ASP A 50 7.10 7.21 -10.70
N GLU A 51 7.40 8.24 -9.90
CA GLU A 51 8.63 8.37 -9.12
C GLU A 51 8.45 7.85 -7.67
N LEU A 52 7.23 7.48 -7.27
CA LEU A 52 6.94 7.06 -5.91
C LEU A 52 7.14 5.55 -5.75
N SER A 53 8.17 5.19 -4.98
CA SER A 53 8.41 3.82 -4.50
C SER A 53 7.24 3.29 -3.65
N ASN A 54 7.12 1.96 -3.56
CA ASN A 54 6.09 1.27 -2.75
C ASN A 54 6.68 0.60 -1.51
N LYS A 55 7.99 0.79 -1.31
CA LYS A 55 8.75 0.25 -0.19
C LYS A 55 8.46 1.06 1.06
N LEU A 56 7.48 0.58 1.84
CA LEU A 56 6.99 1.29 3.02
C LEU A 56 7.99 1.28 4.20
N ASP A 57 9.05 0.48 4.13
CA ASP A 57 10.17 0.47 5.09
C ASP A 57 11.07 1.72 4.98
N ASP A 58 10.95 2.51 3.91
CA ASP A 58 11.51 3.86 3.83
C ASP A 58 10.54 4.87 4.49
N PRO A 59 10.92 5.56 5.58
CA PRO A 59 10.05 6.50 6.28
C PRO A 59 9.53 7.65 5.40
N ALA A 60 10.31 8.10 4.42
CA ALA A 60 9.88 9.16 3.51
C ALA A 60 8.85 8.66 2.50
N VAL A 61 8.96 7.40 2.07
CA VAL A 61 7.97 6.74 1.21
C VAL A 61 6.69 6.46 2.00
N PHE A 62 6.82 5.94 3.23
CA PHE A 62 5.72 5.71 4.15
C PHE A 62 4.88 6.97 4.35
N ALA A 63 5.51 8.08 4.75
CA ALA A 63 4.81 9.34 5.03
C ALA A 63 4.08 9.91 3.80
N LYS A 64 4.59 9.65 2.59
CA LYS A 64 3.90 10.04 1.35
C LYS A 64 2.65 9.19 1.12
N TRP A 65 2.73 7.87 1.30
CA TRP A 65 1.58 6.98 1.13
C TRP A 65 0.52 7.17 2.21
N GLU A 66 0.92 7.43 3.45
CA GLU A 66 0.02 7.84 4.54
C GLU A 66 -0.76 9.12 4.16
N ARG A 67 -0.05 10.15 3.66
CA ARG A 67 -0.71 11.36 3.19
C ARG A 67 -1.65 11.11 2.01
N ILE A 68 -1.30 10.22 1.08
CA ILE A 68 -2.20 9.85 -0.03
C ILE A 68 -3.46 9.18 0.52
N TYR A 69 -3.31 8.25 1.46
CA TYR A 69 -4.42 7.58 2.13
C TYR A 69 -5.37 8.59 2.78
N ASP A 70 -4.85 9.51 3.59
CA ASP A 70 -5.65 10.51 4.31
C ASP A 70 -6.41 11.43 3.35
N ARG A 71 -5.74 11.88 2.28
CA ARG A 71 -6.35 12.79 1.30
C ARG A 71 -7.39 12.10 0.43
N ALA A 72 -7.19 10.84 0.08
CA ALA A 72 -8.20 10.02 -0.57
C ALA A 72 -9.41 9.81 0.36
N LEU A 73 -9.15 9.50 1.64
CA LEU A 73 -10.16 9.34 2.68
C LEU A 73 -11.03 10.59 2.86
N ASN A 74 -10.40 11.76 2.86
CA ASN A 74 -11.07 13.05 2.99
C ASN A 74 -11.75 13.52 1.69
N GLY A 75 -11.70 12.73 0.61
CA GLY A 75 -12.29 13.10 -0.67
C GLY A 75 -11.60 14.29 -1.35
N GLU A 76 -10.35 14.56 -1.04
CA GLU A 76 -9.56 15.60 -1.71
C GLU A 76 -8.99 15.12 -3.05
N MET A 77 -8.78 13.80 -3.18
CA MET A 77 -8.23 13.15 -4.35
C MET A 77 -9.23 12.13 -4.92
N PRO A 78 -9.62 12.24 -6.20
CA PRO A 78 -9.38 13.37 -7.11
C PRO A 78 -10.07 14.67 -6.64
N PRO A 79 -9.80 15.85 -7.22
CA PRO A 79 -10.54 17.08 -6.91
C PRO A 79 -12.04 17.01 -7.31
N LYS A 80 -12.91 17.78 -6.65
CA LYS A 80 -14.39 17.75 -6.86
C LYS A 80 -14.86 17.99 -8.31
N LYS A 81 -14.03 18.64 -9.12
CA LYS A 81 -14.31 18.92 -10.54
C LYS A 81 -14.08 17.73 -11.47
N ILE A 82 -13.39 16.69 -11.02
CA ILE A 82 -13.20 15.45 -11.78
C ILE A 82 -14.48 14.64 -11.65
N LYS A 83 -15.01 14.16 -12.78
CA LYS A 83 -16.25 13.37 -12.82
C LYS A 83 -16.00 11.93 -12.38
N ASP A 84 -14.92 11.33 -12.85
CA ASP A 84 -14.55 9.94 -12.64
C ASP A 84 -13.80 9.76 -11.32
N ARG A 85 -14.54 9.92 -10.22
CA ARG A 85 -14.02 9.74 -8.86
C ARG A 85 -14.17 8.28 -8.40
N PRO A 86 -13.31 7.80 -7.48
CA PRO A 86 -13.45 6.48 -6.88
C PRO A 86 -14.87 6.21 -6.39
N THR A 87 -15.38 5.03 -6.74
CA THR A 87 -16.63 4.52 -6.18
C THR A 87 -16.45 4.21 -4.69
N ARG A 88 -17.55 3.88 -4.00
CA ARG A 88 -17.47 3.45 -2.60
C ARG A 88 -16.62 2.19 -2.46
N GLU A 89 -16.74 1.28 -3.42
CA GLU A 89 -16.04 0.01 -3.49
C GLU A 89 -14.54 0.20 -3.74
N ASP A 90 -14.18 1.15 -4.61
CA ASP A 90 -12.78 1.53 -4.84
C ASP A 90 -12.16 2.13 -3.58
N LEU A 91 -12.86 3.05 -2.92
CA LEU A 91 -12.41 3.63 -1.65
C LEU A 91 -12.24 2.57 -0.57
N ALA A 92 -13.20 1.63 -0.46
CA ALA A 92 -13.09 0.52 0.48
C ALA A 92 -11.86 -0.36 0.20
N SER A 93 -11.54 -0.59 -1.08
CA SER A 93 -10.36 -1.34 -1.49
C SER A 93 -9.06 -0.60 -1.14
N ILE A 94 -8.99 0.71 -1.40
CA ILE A 94 -7.86 1.56 -0.99
C ILE A 94 -7.70 1.46 0.54
N TYR A 95 -8.78 1.67 1.30
CA TYR A 95 -8.71 1.71 2.75
C TYR A 95 -8.25 0.38 3.35
N LYS A 96 -8.73 -0.72 2.78
CA LYS A 96 -8.36 -2.06 3.22
C LYS A 96 -6.91 -2.37 2.87
N ASN A 97 -6.52 -2.26 1.61
CA ASN A 97 -5.22 -2.76 1.16
C ASN A 97 -4.08 -1.82 1.57
N LEU A 98 -4.19 -0.52 1.29
CA LEU A 98 -3.16 0.45 1.68
C LEU A 98 -3.15 0.67 3.20
N GLY A 99 -4.31 0.77 3.84
CA GLY A 99 -4.40 0.92 5.29
C GLY A 99 -3.79 -0.26 6.04
N GLN A 100 -4.08 -1.50 5.62
CA GLN A 100 -3.45 -2.69 6.21
C GLN A 100 -1.93 -2.68 6.01
N ALA A 101 -1.44 -2.28 4.84
CA ALA A 101 -0.01 -2.21 4.56
C ALA A 101 0.69 -1.17 5.46
N LEU A 102 0.11 0.02 5.61
CA LEU A 102 0.63 1.09 6.47
C LEU A 102 0.63 0.67 7.94
N VAL A 103 -0.49 0.15 8.47
CA VAL A 103 -0.57 -0.33 9.86
C VAL A 103 0.44 -1.46 10.13
N THR A 104 0.56 -2.40 9.20
CA THR A 104 1.49 -3.53 9.34
C THR A 104 2.94 -3.06 9.35
N GLN A 105 3.29 -2.06 8.54
CA GLN A 105 4.64 -1.52 8.52
C GLN A 105 4.90 -0.69 9.79
N HIS A 106 3.99 0.19 10.19
CA HIS A 106 4.14 1.00 11.40
C HIS A 106 4.31 0.15 12.66
N ALA A 107 3.64 -1.00 12.74
CA ALA A 107 3.78 -1.93 13.86
C ALA A 107 5.15 -2.63 13.95
N LYS A 108 6.02 -2.50 12.92
CA LYS A 108 7.36 -3.08 12.89
C LYS A 108 8.46 -2.07 13.28
N ASP A 109 8.15 -0.78 13.27
CA ASP A 109 9.04 0.30 13.67
C ASP A 109 9.08 0.41 15.20
#